data_AF-W9AYU4-F1
#
_entry.id   AF-W9AYU4-F1
#
_cell.length_a   1.000
_cell.length_b   1.000
_cell.length_c   1.000
_cell.angle_alpha   90.00
_cell.angle_beta   90.00
_cell.angle_gamma   90.00
#
_symmetry.space_group_name_H-M   'P 1'
#
loop_
_entity.id
_entity.type
_entity.pdbx_description
1 polymer ?
#
loop_
_entity_poly.entity_id
_entity_poly.type
_entity_poly.pdbx_seq_one_letter_code
_entity_poly.pdbx_strand_id
1 'polypeptide(L)'
;MTSRAGDETDTAEGVGASRSASPGDLELAGMEIPEDAGDHRDALIDILSRIPPHWGRWIDCEAGWFPLIVELHEHLLELDPNYVVRQIKEKFGSLRYYAGSSTTDPVAQQRFSALLEIAERFSTTVCEVCGNPARLSVSNDPQPWHKTICTACAQNVAANTGRVFRPHVAPPR
;
A
#
# COMPACT_ATOMS: atom_id res chain seq x y z
N MET A 1 -29.08 41.33 54.42
CA MET A 1 -28.04 42.36 54.63
C MET A 1 -26.96 41.68 55.45
N THR A 2 -25.76 41.35 54.98
CA THR A 2 -24.92 41.86 53.90
C THR A 2 -23.78 40.86 53.68
N SER A 3 -23.41 40.63 52.42
CA SER A 3 -22.04 40.51 51.89
C SER A 3 -21.13 39.34 52.34
N ARG A 4 -20.65 38.49 51.42
CA ARG A 4 -19.40 38.60 50.59
C ARG A 4 -18.15 38.35 51.48
N ALA A 5 -17.15 37.54 51.18
CA ALA A 5 -16.61 36.94 49.96
C ALA A 5 -15.64 35.80 50.36
N GLY A 6 -15.21 34.98 49.41
CA GLY A 6 -14.03 34.10 49.58
C GLY A 6 -14.10 32.85 48.71
N ASP A 7 -13.92 33.04 47.41
CA ASP A 7 -13.61 32.00 46.43
C ASP A 7 -12.09 31.77 46.48
N GLU A 8 -11.65 30.54 46.76
CA GLU A 8 -10.28 30.09 46.44
C GLU A 8 -10.42 28.73 45.78
N THR A 9 -10.44 28.79 44.45
CA THR A 9 -10.31 27.64 43.56
C THR A 9 -8.82 27.33 43.38
N ASP A 10 -8.35 26.25 43.99
CA ASP A 10 -7.00 25.71 43.78
C ASP A 10 -6.99 24.90 42.47
N THR A 11 -6.72 25.59 41.35
CA THR A 11 -6.46 24.97 40.06
C THR A 11 -4.99 24.54 39.99
N ALA A 12 -4.73 23.26 40.25
CA ALA A 12 -3.48 22.63 39.84
C ALA A 12 -3.53 22.36 38.33
N GLU A 13 -2.93 23.24 37.54
CA GLU A 13 -2.63 23.00 36.12
C GLU A 13 -1.62 21.86 36.00
N GLY A 14 -2.11 20.69 35.57
CA GLY A 14 -1.26 19.65 35.02
C GLY A 14 -0.71 20.11 33.68
N VAL A 15 0.54 20.58 33.67
CA VAL A 15 1.27 20.92 32.44
C VAL A 15 1.40 19.64 31.61
N GLY A 16 0.54 19.49 30.61
CA GLY A 16 0.65 18.45 29.59
C GLY A 16 1.99 18.63 28.89
N ALA A 17 2.95 17.75 29.19
CA ALA A 17 4.21 17.69 28.48
C ALA A 17 3.91 17.40 27.00
N SER A 18 3.93 18.46 26.19
CA SER A 18 3.89 18.33 24.73
C SER A 18 5.16 17.59 24.33
N ARG A 19 5.01 16.29 24.02
CA ARG A 19 6.11 15.49 23.52
C ARG A 19 6.42 16.00 22.12
N SER A 20 7.58 16.63 21.96
CA SER A 20 8.13 16.92 20.64
C SER A 20 8.27 15.62 19.87
N ALA A 21 7.67 15.55 18.68
CA ALA A 21 7.83 14.42 17.78
C ALA A 21 9.32 14.14 17.56
N SER A 22 9.73 12.87 17.70
CA SER A 22 11.10 12.47 17.39
C SER A 22 11.38 12.66 15.89
N PRO A 23 12.66 12.74 15.47
CA PRO A 23 12.99 12.83 14.05
C PRO A 23 12.34 11.73 13.20
N GLY A 24 12.22 10.51 13.73
CA GLY A 24 11.53 9.40 13.07
C GLY A 24 10.02 9.59 12.97
N ASP A 25 9.38 10.24 13.95
CA ASP A 25 7.94 10.52 13.91
C ASP A 25 7.59 11.56 12.82
N LEU A 26 8.51 12.47 12.51
CA LEU A 26 8.35 13.46 11.45
C LEU A 26 8.54 12.84 10.05
N GLU A 27 9.41 11.84 9.94
CA GLU A 27 9.69 11.13 8.69
C GLU A 27 8.49 10.27 8.26
N LEU A 28 7.77 9.69 9.23
CA LEU A 28 6.54 8.91 9.02
C LEU A 28 5.28 9.76 8.81
N ALA A 29 5.35 11.07 9.09
CA ALA A 29 4.18 11.95 9.04
C ALA A 29 3.58 11.99 7.62
N GLY A 30 2.31 11.60 7.51
CA GLY A 30 1.56 11.58 6.24
C GLY A 30 1.75 10.31 5.40
N MET A 31 2.39 9.27 5.94
CA MET A 31 2.40 7.93 5.36
C MET A 31 1.27 7.07 5.94
N GLU A 32 0.48 6.44 5.08
CA GLU A 32 -0.52 5.45 5.42
C GLU A 32 0.10 4.05 5.29
N ILE A 33 0.70 3.59 6.38
CA ILE A 33 1.35 2.27 6.44
C ILE A 33 0.26 1.21 6.71
N PRO A 34 0.12 0.17 5.86
CA PRO A 34 -0.85 -0.89 6.09
C PRO A 34 -0.67 -1.58 7.45
N GLU A 35 -1.76 -1.79 8.19
CA GLU A 35 -1.73 -2.44 9.51
C GLU A 35 -1.31 -3.91 9.43
N ASP A 36 -1.59 -4.56 8.29
CA ASP A 36 -1.28 -5.95 7.98
C ASP A 36 0.06 -6.12 7.25
N ALA A 37 0.93 -5.10 7.27
CA ALA A 37 2.25 -5.12 6.62
C ALA A 37 3.16 -6.26 7.10
N GLY A 38 2.96 -6.77 8.33
CA GLY A 38 3.75 -7.87 8.89
C GLY A 38 5.26 -7.60 8.80
N ASP A 39 6.01 -8.60 8.36
CA ASP A 39 7.47 -8.54 8.20
C ASP A 39 7.94 -7.55 7.12
N HIS A 40 7.03 -7.07 6.26
CA HIS A 40 7.35 -6.13 5.17
C HIS A 40 7.29 -4.67 5.61
N ARG A 41 6.87 -4.38 6.85
CA ARG A 41 6.59 -3.02 7.33
C ARG A 41 7.71 -2.02 7.04
N ASP A 42 8.95 -2.36 7.35
CA ASP A 42 10.08 -1.43 7.21
C ASP A 42 10.40 -1.16 5.73
N ALA A 43 10.30 -2.17 4.88
CA ALA A 43 10.45 -1.99 3.43
C ALA A 43 9.31 -1.14 2.84
N LEU A 44 8.07 -1.32 3.32
CA LEU A 44 6.95 -0.48 2.89
C LEU A 44 7.14 0.99 3.33
N ILE A 45 7.75 1.24 4.49
CA ILE A 45 8.12 2.60 4.91
C ILE A 45 9.15 3.21 3.96
N ASP A 46 10.21 2.48 3.58
CA ASP A 46 11.19 3.00 2.61
C ASP A 46 10.51 3.33 1.28
N ILE A 47 9.65 2.44 0.79
CA ILE A 47 8.88 2.65 -0.44
C ILE A 47 7.98 3.89 -0.35
N LEU A 48 7.25 4.07 0.75
CA LEU A 48 6.38 5.23 0.97
C LEU A 48 7.18 6.53 1.10
N SER A 49 8.42 6.48 1.62
CA SER A 49 9.33 7.63 1.66
C SER A 49 9.75 8.14 0.27
N ARG A 50 9.70 7.26 -0.74
CA ARG A 50 10.00 7.60 -2.14
C ARG A 50 8.85 8.28 -2.86
N ILE A 51 7.68 8.36 -2.24
CA ILE A 51 6.57 9.16 -2.74
C ILE A 51 6.75 10.60 -2.24
N PRO A 52 6.75 11.61 -3.13
CA PRO A 52 6.94 12.99 -2.71
C PRO A 52 5.92 13.44 -1.65
N PRO A 53 6.30 14.21 -0.61
CA PRO A 53 5.42 14.54 0.52
C PRO A 53 4.14 15.31 0.17
N HIS A 54 4.11 15.96 -0.99
CA HIS A 54 2.93 16.69 -1.50
C HIS A 54 1.93 15.77 -2.22
N TRP A 55 2.21 14.47 -2.30
CA TRP A 55 1.35 13.44 -2.84
C TRP A 55 0.83 12.57 -1.71
N GLY A 56 -0.27 11.88 -2.00
CA GLY A 56 -0.77 10.81 -1.16
C GLY A 56 0.21 9.66 -1.01
N ARG A 57 0.61 9.32 0.22
CA ARG A 57 1.57 8.24 0.51
C ARG A 57 0.84 7.05 1.11
N TRP A 58 0.21 6.25 0.25
CA TRP A 58 -0.49 5.01 0.61
C TRP A 58 -0.25 3.93 -0.44
N ILE A 59 -0.54 2.68 -0.07
CA ILE A 59 -0.57 1.52 -0.97
C ILE A 59 -2.03 1.07 -1.09
N ASP A 60 -2.54 1.02 -2.32
CA ASP A 60 -3.93 0.68 -2.62
C ASP A 60 -4.03 -0.74 -3.21
N CYS A 61 -3.54 -1.71 -2.44
CA CYS A 61 -3.68 -3.15 -2.68
C CYS A 61 -3.48 -3.92 -1.36
N GLU A 62 -3.81 -5.22 -1.38
CA GLU A 62 -3.82 -6.06 -0.17
C GLU A 62 -2.47 -6.75 0.11
N ALA A 63 -2.29 -7.25 1.34
CA ALA A 63 -1.01 -7.76 1.85
C ALA A 63 -0.38 -8.93 1.08
N GLY A 64 -1.16 -9.70 0.34
CA GLY A 64 -0.66 -10.78 -0.49
C GLY A 64 0.29 -10.34 -1.61
N TRP A 65 0.30 -9.05 -1.97
CA TRP A 65 1.27 -8.50 -2.92
C TRP A 65 2.45 -7.76 -2.27
N PHE A 66 2.49 -7.59 -0.95
CA PHE A 66 3.63 -6.94 -0.28
C PHE A 66 4.98 -7.62 -0.56
N PRO A 67 5.12 -8.96 -0.55
CA PRO A 67 6.38 -9.60 -0.93
C PRO A 67 6.86 -9.20 -2.34
N LEU A 68 5.95 -9.19 -3.32
CA LEU A 68 6.25 -8.80 -4.70
C LEU A 68 6.65 -7.32 -4.81
N ILE A 69 5.99 -6.45 -4.04
CA ILE A 69 6.28 -5.01 -3.99
C ILE A 69 7.66 -4.76 -3.39
N VAL A 70 8.03 -5.48 -2.33
CA VAL A 70 9.34 -5.39 -1.68
C VAL A 70 10.46 -5.91 -2.59
N GLU A 71 10.28 -7.07 -3.21
CA GLU A 71 11.25 -7.62 -4.16
C GLU A 71 11.48 -6.68 -5.36
N LEU A 72 10.41 -6.11 -5.91
CA LEU A 72 10.52 -5.10 -6.96
C LEU A 72 11.31 -3.88 -6.47
N HIS A 73 11.00 -3.38 -5.28
CA HIS A 73 11.68 -2.23 -4.69
C HIS A 73 13.20 -2.44 -4.55
N GLU A 74 13.63 -3.60 -4.06
CA GLU A 74 15.04 -3.96 -3.93
C GLU A 74 15.76 -3.94 -5.29
N HIS A 75 15.16 -4.53 -6.33
CA HIS A 75 15.74 -4.50 -7.68
C HIS A 75 15.78 -3.11 -8.31
N LEU A 76 14.77 -2.26 -8.05
CA LEU A 76 14.78 -0.88 -8.53
C LEU A 76 15.85 -0.05 -7.81
N LEU A 77 16.09 -0.31 -6.52
CA LEU A 77 17.14 0.32 -5.72
C LEU A 77 18.55 0.02 -6.23
N GLU A 78 18.82 -1.24 -6.57
CA GLU A 78 20.10 -1.66 -7.16
C GLU A 78 20.39 -0.94 -8.47
N LEU A 79 19.35 -0.65 -9.24
CA LEU A 79 19.44 -0.02 -10.55
C LEU A 79 19.55 1.51 -10.46
N ASP A 80 18.78 2.12 -9.57
CA ASP A 80 18.68 3.55 -9.40
C ASP A 80 18.30 3.91 -7.96
N PRO A 81 19.28 4.19 -7.07
CA PRO A 81 19.00 4.51 -5.67
C PRO A 81 18.08 5.72 -5.45
N ASN A 82 17.98 6.61 -6.45
CA ASN A 82 17.23 7.87 -6.39
C ASN A 82 15.89 7.81 -7.13
N TYR A 83 15.42 6.62 -7.52
CA TYR A 83 14.13 6.49 -8.18
C TYR A 83 12.99 6.97 -7.28
N VAL A 84 11.94 7.51 -7.90
CA VAL A 84 10.76 8.04 -7.20
C VAL A 84 9.53 7.18 -7.44
N VAL A 85 8.67 7.08 -6.43
CA VAL A 85 7.38 6.39 -6.52
C VAL A 85 6.29 7.44 -6.66
N ARG A 86 5.28 7.13 -7.48
CA ARG A 86 4.11 7.99 -7.73
C ARG A 86 2.85 7.39 -7.13
N GLN A 87 2.56 6.12 -7.41
CA GLN A 87 1.45 5.38 -6.81
C GLN A 87 1.74 3.88 -6.84
N ILE A 88 1.17 3.15 -5.88
CA ILE A 88 1.13 1.69 -5.87
C ILE A 88 -0.33 1.29 -5.66
N LYS A 89 -0.90 0.56 -6.62
CA LYS A 89 -2.32 0.19 -6.56
C LYS A 89 -2.66 -1.06 -7.34
N GLU A 90 -3.81 -1.64 -7.02
CA GLU A 90 -4.51 -2.59 -7.86
C GLU A 90 -5.19 -1.86 -9.04
N LYS A 91 -5.13 -2.48 -10.23
CA LYS A 91 -5.96 -2.11 -11.37
C LYS A 91 -6.25 -3.33 -12.25
N PHE A 92 -7.54 -3.63 -12.45
CA PHE A 92 -8.05 -4.74 -13.27
C PHE A 92 -7.48 -6.13 -12.91
N GLY A 93 -7.35 -6.40 -11.61
CA GLY A 93 -6.76 -7.60 -11.03
C GLY A 93 -5.23 -7.68 -11.13
N SER A 94 -4.54 -6.56 -11.31
CA SER A 94 -3.07 -6.54 -11.45
C SER A 94 -2.43 -5.33 -10.76
N LEU A 95 -1.18 -5.48 -10.34
CA LEU A 95 -0.39 -4.43 -9.71
C LEU A 95 -0.05 -3.32 -10.72
N ARG A 96 -0.20 -2.07 -10.29
CA ARG A 96 0.36 -0.88 -10.94
C ARG A 96 1.33 -0.22 -9.98
N TYR A 97 2.61 -0.35 -10.29
CA TYR A 97 3.69 0.32 -9.60
C TYR A 97 4.18 1.49 -10.46
N TYR A 98 3.64 2.69 -10.25
CA TYR A 98 4.04 3.86 -11.01
C TYR A 98 5.29 4.45 -10.37
N ALA A 99 6.43 4.27 -11.03
CA ALA A 99 7.70 4.84 -10.63
C ALA A 99 8.34 5.65 -11.76
N GLY A 100 9.37 6.42 -11.44
CA GLY A 100 10.20 7.14 -12.39
C GLY A 100 11.66 6.97 -12.00
N SER A 101 12.50 6.64 -12.99
CA SER A 101 13.95 6.60 -12.79
C SER A 101 14.55 7.99 -12.95
N SER A 102 15.55 8.28 -12.13
CA SER A 102 16.44 9.43 -12.22
C SER A 102 17.59 9.23 -13.20
N THR A 103 17.86 7.98 -13.63
CA THR A 103 18.98 7.67 -14.52
C THR A 103 18.75 8.16 -15.95
N THR A 104 19.82 8.59 -16.61
CA THR A 104 19.83 8.92 -18.05
C THR A 104 20.42 7.82 -18.92
N ASP A 105 20.91 6.72 -18.33
CA ASP A 105 21.43 5.58 -19.08
C ASP A 105 20.28 4.79 -19.73
N PRO A 106 20.24 4.68 -21.08
CA PRO A 106 19.17 3.97 -21.78
C PRO A 106 19.06 2.49 -21.39
N VAL A 107 20.17 1.83 -21.08
CA VAL A 107 20.15 0.40 -20.71
C VAL A 107 19.51 0.23 -19.33
N ALA A 108 19.89 1.07 -18.37
CA ALA A 108 19.24 1.10 -17.07
C ALA A 108 17.75 1.45 -17.17
N GLN A 109 17.36 2.46 -17.98
CA GLN A 109 15.94 2.80 -18.18
C GLN A 109 15.12 1.62 -18.75
N GLN A 110 15.70 0.87 -19.68
CA GLN A 110 15.05 -0.33 -20.23
C GLN A 110 14.87 -1.42 -19.17
N ARG A 111 15.90 -1.68 -18.35
CA ARG A 111 15.82 -2.64 -17.23
C ARG A 111 14.80 -2.22 -16.19
N PHE A 112 14.74 -0.94 -15.86
CA PHE A 112 13.77 -0.37 -14.91
C PHE A 112 12.35 -0.64 -15.38
N SER A 113 12.07 -0.35 -16.66
CA SER A 113 10.76 -0.59 -17.27
C SER A 113 10.41 -2.08 -17.30
N ALA A 114 11.37 -2.94 -17.63
CA ALA A 114 11.18 -4.39 -17.65
C ALA A 114 10.83 -4.96 -16.26
N LEU A 115 11.46 -4.48 -15.19
CA LEU A 115 11.14 -4.91 -13.82
C LEU A 115 9.70 -4.56 -13.44
N LEU A 116 9.23 -3.35 -13.78
CA LEU A 116 7.83 -2.95 -13.55
C LEU A 116 6.85 -3.86 -14.31
N GLU A 117 7.14 -4.16 -15.58
CA GLU A 117 6.31 -5.06 -16.41
C GLU A 117 6.29 -6.50 -15.87
N ILE A 118 7.43 -7.01 -15.39
CA ILE A 118 7.53 -8.34 -14.78
C ILE A 118 6.65 -8.40 -13.53
N ALA A 119 6.75 -7.41 -12.64
CA ALA A 119 5.94 -7.37 -11.42
C ALA A 119 4.44 -7.25 -11.73
N GLU A 120 4.05 -6.38 -12.67
CA GLU A 120 2.67 -6.29 -13.14
C GLU A 120 2.16 -7.65 -13.62
N ARG A 121 2.92 -8.35 -14.47
CA ARG A 121 2.52 -9.67 -14.99
C ARG A 121 2.45 -10.71 -13.88
N PHE A 122 3.44 -10.75 -12.99
CA PHE A 122 3.50 -11.75 -11.92
C PHE A 122 2.33 -11.61 -10.94
N SER A 123 1.92 -10.37 -10.63
CA SER A 123 0.77 -10.09 -9.77
C SER A 123 -0.53 -10.76 -10.23
N THR A 124 -0.70 -10.99 -11.55
CA THR A 124 -1.88 -11.68 -12.11
C THR A 124 -1.94 -13.18 -11.79
N THR A 125 -0.90 -13.71 -11.17
CA THR A 125 -0.76 -15.13 -10.80
C THR A 125 -0.72 -15.36 -9.30
N VAL A 126 -0.73 -14.28 -8.51
CA VAL A 126 -0.56 -14.26 -7.06
C VAL A 126 -1.79 -13.65 -6.41
N CYS A 127 -2.34 -14.30 -5.39
CA CYS A 127 -3.51 -13.83 -4.67
C CYS A 127 -3.18 -12.51 -3.99
N GLU A 128 -3.91 -11.46 -4.35
CA GLU A 128 -3.72 -10.13 -3.77
C GLU A 128 -3.92 -10.15 -2.25
N VAL A 129 -4.79 -11.02 -1.72
CA VAL A 129 -5.11 -11.08 -0.28
C VAL A 129 -4.07 -11.86 0.53
N CYS A 130 -3.52 -12.96 0.01
CA CYS A 130 -2.73 -13.89 0.82
C CYS A 130 -1.41 -14.39 0.19
N GLY A 131 -1.07 -13.95 -1.02
CA GLY A 131 0.19 -14.32 -1.69
C GLY A 131 0.23 -15.72 -2.30
N ASN A 132 -0.77 -16.57 -2.05
CA ASN A 132 -0.83 -17.91 -2.67
C ASN A 132 -1.14 -17.84 -4.17
N PRO A 133 -0.84 -18.89 -4.97
CA PRO A 133 -1.19 -18.92 -6.39
C PRO A 133 -2.69 -18.65 -6.63
N ALA A 134 -2.97 -17.78 -7.58
CA ALA A 134 -4.32 -17.32 -7.90
C ALA A 134 -4.49 -17.03 -9.39
N ARG A 135 -5.73 -16.72 -9.78
CA ARG A 135 -6.07 -16.28 -11.13
C ARG A 135 -7.04 -15.10 -11.05
N LEU A 136 -7.10 -14.35 -12.13
CA LEU A 136 -8.08 -13.29 -12.29
C LEU A 136 -9.50 -13.84 -12.09
N SER A 137 -10.27 -13.17 -11.25
CA SER A 137 -11.69 -13.44 -11.01
C SER A 137 -12.49 -12.15 -11.16
N VAL A 138 -13.76 -12.30 -11.51
CA VAL A 138 -14.73 -11.21 -11.62
C VAL A 138 -15.82 -11.36 -10.59
N SER A 139 -16.25 -10.25 -10.00
CA SER A 139 -17.35 -10.25 -9.04
C SER A 139 -18.71 -10.33 -9.73
N ASN A 140 -19.75 -10.64 -8.95
CA ASN A 140 -21.15 -10.67 -9.40
C ASN A 140 -21.88 -9.32 -9.29
N ASP A 141 -21.16 -8.22 -9.07
CA ASP A 141 -21.73 -6.87 -9.02
C ASP A 141 -22.24 -6.42 -10.41
N PRO A 142 -23.24 -5.52 -10.50
CA PRO A 142 -23.69 -4.95 -11.78
C PRO A 142 -22.57 -4.31 -12.59
N GLN A 143 -21.61 -3.70 -11.89
CA GLN A 143 -20.32 -3.26 -12.45
C GLN A 143 -19.22 -4.16 -11.88
N PRO A 144 -18.75 -5.18 -12.62
CA PRO A 144 -17.87 -6.20 -12.07
C PRO A 144 -16.51 -5.65 -11.63
N TRP A 145 -16.11 -6.02 -10.42
CA TRP A 145 -14.75 -5.83 -9.92
C TRP A 145 -13.87 -6.97 -10.41
N HIS A 146 -12.64 -6.65 -10.76
CA HIS A 146 -11.62 -7.61 -11.14
C HIS A 146 -10.66 -7.79 -9.97
N LYS A 147 -10.34 -9.02 -9.59
CA LYS A 147 -9.37 -9.29 -8.53
C LYS A 147 -8.63 -10.58 -8.83
N THR A 148 -7.31 -10.59 -8.68
CA THR A 148 -6.54 -11.84 -8.71
C THR A 148 -6.57 -12.43 -7.31
N ILE A 149 -7.36 -13.48 -7.13
CA ILE A 149 -7.69 -14.04 -5.82
C ILE A 149 -7.77 -15.57 -5.88
N CYS A 150 -7.29 -16.25 -4.83
CA CYS A 150 -7.38 -17.70 -4.72
C CYS A 150 -8.78 -18.13 -4.26
N THR A 151 -9.13 -19.41 -4.46
CA THR A 151 -10.45 -19.94 -4.11
C THR A 151 -10.78 -19.76 -2.63
N ALA A 152 -9.82 -19.98 -1.73
CA ALA A 152 -10.04 -19.84 -0.28
C ALA A 152 -10.35 -18.39 0.11
N CYS A 153 -9.57 -17.41 -0.37
CA CYS A 153 -9.85 -16.00 -0.10
C CYS A 153 -11.15 -15.55 -0.76
N ALA A 154 -11.48 -16.03 -1.96
CA ALA A 154 -12.75 -15.71 -2.61
C ALA A 154 -13.97 -16.24 -1.80
N GLN A 155 -13.86 -17.43 -1.21
CA GLN A 155 -14.88 -17.99 -0.32
C GLN A 155 -15.02 -17.14 0.95
N ASN A 156 -13.91 -16.71 1.54
CA ASN A 156 -13.94 -15.84 2.72
C ASN A 156 -14.58 -14.48 2.43
N VAL A 157 -14.25 -13.86 1.28
CA VAL A 157 -14.88 -12.60 0.85
C VAL A 157 -16.39 -12.81 0.65
N ALA A 158 -16.81 -13.90 0.02
CA ALA A 158 -18.22 -14.21 -0.17
C ALA A 158 -18.95 -14.41 1.17
N ALA A 159 -18.34 -15.12 2.12
CA ALA A 159 -18.92 -15.35 3.44
C ALA A 159 -19.06 -14.05 4.25
N ASN A 160 -18.08 -13.14 4.15
CA ASN A 160 -18.02 -11.93 4.97
C ASN A 160 -18.78 -10.74 4.38
N THR A 161 -18.88 -10.66 3.05
CA THR A 161 -19.38 -9.47 2.34
C THR A 161 -20.55 -9.76 1.39
N GLY A 162 -20.82 -11.04 1.10
CA GLY A 162 -21.77 -11.45 0.06
C GLY A 162 -21.26 -11.28 -1.38
N ARG A 163 -20.10 -10.64 -1.61
CA ARG A 163 -19.50 -10.49 -2.94
C ARG A 163 -18.84 -11.80 -3.37
N VAL A 164 -19.29 -12.34 -4.50
CA VAL A 164 -18.78 -13.61 -5.04
C VAL A 164 -17.84 -13.33 -6.20
N PHE A 165 -16.57 -13.70 -6.05
CA PHE A 165 -15.60 -13.71 -7.14
C PHE A 165 -15.58 -15.07 -7.84
N ARG A 166 -15.75 -15.07 -9.18
CA ARG A 166 -15.65 -16.28 -10.02
C ARG A 166 -14.47 -16.15 -10.97
N PRO A 167 -13.71 -17.24 -11.23
CA PRO A 167 -12.61 -17.20 -12.18
C PRO A 167 -13.04 -16.59 -13.52
N HIS A 168 -12.27 -15.60 -13.99
CA HIS A 168 -12.48 -14.98 -15.28
C HIS A 168 -12.06 -15.96 -16.36
N VAL A 169 -13.03 -16.52 -17.06
CA VAL A 169 -12.79 -17.32 -18.26
C VAL A 169 -12.86 -16.37 -19.44
N ALA A 170 -11.70 -15.96 -19.95
CA ALA A 170 -11.67 -15.22 -21.21
C ALA A 170 -12.30 -16.10 -22.31
N PRO A 171 -13.14 -15.55 -23.20
CA PRO A 171 -13.65 -16.31 -24.33
C PRO A 171 -12.46 -16.86 -25.15
N PRO A 172 -12.59 -18.06 -25.73
CA PRO A 172 -11.57 -18.56 -26.66
C PRO A 172 -11.36 -17.54 -27.78
N ARG A 173 -10.08 -17.29 -28.10
CA ARG A 173 -9.68 -16.37 -29.18
C ARG A 173 -9.98 -16.95 -30.55
#